data_AF-A0A0Q7VS29-F1
#
_entry.id   AF-A0A0Q7VS29-F1
#
_cell.length_a   1.000
_cell.length_b   1.000
_cell.length_c   1.000
_cell.angle_alpha   90.00
_cell.angle_beta   90.00
_cell.angle_gamma   90.00
#
_symmetry.space_group_name_H-M   'P 1'
#
loop_
_entity.id
_entity.type
_entity.pdbx_description
1 polymer ?
#
loop_
_entity_poly.entity_id
_entity_poly.type
_entity_poly.pdbx_seq_one_letter_code
_entity_poly.pdbx_strand_id
1 'polypeptide(L)'
;MIRAAIIFFLVAALAVAVVALTGEPGAASLDWMGWRVEMTAAAAALLTLFTALLATILWRGLLWVVEAPRRAARARIEAKRKQGVEALSRGFLAAAAGDGSEARRLAQKASELAEDAPALVRVLAAQAAEAAGDHVAARQAYNAMLGFPEMRLAGLRGLMQTAVAEGDKTLALRHAETAYGLARTARWAWRALLEARLEAGDWQAALALVQGALERKIVPPLIAERARAALLAASAAGVEDSDDPKILAQALDFATQAAKLKPEFAPGVVMAARLLAADGKTAKAGALIEAAWKRAPHPALWLAYRDLKTSETPKLRAVRLAALANLKPEARESRLLKVESALIGGDPIAARAAARLLPEEALTARVAGLMARVAYANGEADEARAWVARGVAAPQEPDWSDLDPEGRAFAYAREDWARLTVSYVETGELIHPRFERRERTMSELPQLPSAYAESTPFVRAAEAGGALMPIPDDPGIGPGGFDAAPPAEPETGSPAPRRNAGSRRRLASGPRAAK
;
A
#
# COMPACT_ATOMS: atom_id res chain seq x y z
N MET A 1 -34.79 -40.69 34.58
CA MET A 1 -34.84 -42.12 34.99
C MET A 1 -35.15 -42.31 36.47
N ILE A 2 -34.47 -41.65 37.43
CA ILE A 2 -34.83 -41.75 38.87
C ILE A 2 -36.23 -41.18 39.15
N ARG A 3 -36.55 -40.01 38.58
CA ARG A 3 -37.90 -39.44 38.64
C ARG A 3 -38.97 -40.40 38.11
N ALA A 4 -38.68 -41.13 37.03
CA ALA A 4 -39.60 -42.11 36.45
C ALA A 4 -39.76 -43.37 37.34
N ALA A 5 -38.68 -43.87 37.95
CA ALA A 5 -38.75 -44.99 38.89
C ALA A 5 -39.51 -44.63 40.19
N ILE A 6 -39.33 -43.41 40.69
CA ILE A 6 -40.08 -42.89 41.85
C ILE A 6 -41.55 -42.70 41.50
N ILE A 7 -41.86 -42.15 40.32
CA ILE A 7 -43.25 -41.99 39.85
C ILE A 7 -43.90 -43.36 39.65
N PHE A 8 -43.21 -44.31 39.02
CA PHE A 8 -43.72 -45.68 38.85
C PHE A 8 -43.93 -46.37 40.20
N PHE A 9 -43.02 -46.20 41.16
CA PHE A 9 -43.18 -46.66 42.53
C PHE A 9 -44.41 -46.03 43.20
N LEU A 10 -44.58 -44.71 43.12
CA LEU A 10 -45.73 -44.02 43.71
C LEU A 10 -47.05 -44.45 43.06
N VAL A 11 -47.08 -44.64 41.74
CA VAL A 11 -48.24 -45.12 41.00
C VAL A 11 -48.57 -46.57 41.36
N ALA A 12 -47.57 -47.45 41.43
CA ALA A 12 -47.77 -48.84 41.83
C ALA A 12 -48.16 -48.97 43.32
N ALA A 13 -47.57 -48.17 44.21
CA ALA A 13 -47.94 -48.12 45.62
C ALA A 13 -49.37 -47.60 45.81
N LEU A 14 -49.77 -46.58 45.05
CA LEU A 14 -51.14 -46.07 45.04
C LEU A 14 -52.13 -47.10 44.50
N ALA A 15 -51.79 -47.81 43.42
CA ALA A 15 -52.61 -48.89 42.88
C ALA A 15 -52.80 -50.02 43.90
N VAL A 16 -51.73 -50.43 44.59
CA VAL A 16 -51.79 -51.44 45.66
C VAL A 16 -52.62 -50.94 46.85
N ALA A 17 -52.50 -49.66 47.23
CA ALA A 17 -53.30 -49.06 48.30
C ALA A 17 -54.79 -49.00 47.94
N VAL A 18 -55.14 -48.66 46.69
CA VAL A 18 -56.51 -48.66 46.20
C VAL A 18 -57.10 -50.07 46.21
N VAL A 19 -56.35 -51.08 45.74
CA VAL A 19 -56.78 -52.48 45.77
C VAL A 19 -56.94 -53.01 47.20
N ALA A 20 -56.09 -52.58 48.13
CA ALA A 20 -56.22 -52.91 49.55
C ALA A 20 -57.51 -52.34 50.18
N LEU A 21 -57.93 -51.15 49.72
CA LEU A 21 -59.15 -50.48 50.17
C LEU A 21 -60.43 -51.08 49.55
N THR A 22 -60.34 -51.81 48.43
CA THR A 22 -61.50 -52.46 47.78
C THR A 22 -61.95 -53.78 48.40
N GLY A 23 -61.27 -54.28 49.45
CA GLY A 23 -61.87 -55.27 50.36
C GLY A 23 -61.66 -56.76 50.04
N GLU A 24 -60.81 -57.14 49.08
CA GLU A 24 -60.37 -58.54 48.90
C GLU A 24 -58.92 -58.74 49.37
N PRO A 25 -58.67 -58.99 50.67
CA PRO A 25 -57.33 -59.21 51.18
C PRO A 25 -56.93 -60.66 50.87
N GLY A 26 -56.31 -60.90 49.71
CA GLY A 26 -55.53 -62.11 49.53
C GLY A 26 -54.49 -62.25 50.67
N ALA A 27 -54.26 -63.48 51.16
CA ALA A 27 -53.27 -63.75 52.19
C ALA A 27 -51.93 -64.12 51.55
N ALA A 28 -50.85 -63.47 51.99
CA ALA A 28 -49.49 -63.85 51.62
C ALA A 28 -48.80 -64.40 52.88
N SER A 29 -48.36 -65.65 52.82
CA SER A 29 -47.56 -66.25 53.89
C SER A 29 -46.14 -66.49 53.38
N LEU A 30 -45.16 -65.97 54.13
CA LEU A 30 -43.75 -66.22 53.88
C LEU A 30 -43.27 -67.20 54.96
N ASP A 31 -42.82 -68.37 54.53
CA ASP A 31 -42.26 -69.41 55.41
C ASP A 31 -40.76 -69.51 55.17
N TRP A 32 -39.95 -69.18 56.18
CA TRP A 32 -38.51 -69.23 56.10
C TRP A 32 -37.90 -69.88 57.34
N MET A 33 -37.27 -71.05 57.16
CA MET A 33 -36.64 -71.86 58.23
C MET A 33 -37.51 -72.05 59.49
N GLY A 34 -38.83 -72.24 59.31
CA GLY A 34 -39.78 -72.46 60.41
C GLY A 34 -40.35 -71.19 61.03
N TRP A 35 -39.98 -70.01 60.54
CA TRP A 35 -40.65 -68.74 60.84
C TRP A 35 -41.71 -68.44 59.79
N ARG A 36 -42.97 -68.40 60.22
CA ARG A 36 -44.12 -68.08 59.36
C ARG A 36 -44.62 -66.68 59.66
N VAL A 37 -44.50 -65.79 58.68
CA VAL A 37 -45.05 -64.43 58.75
C VAL A 37 -46.26 -64.38 57.84
N GLU A 38 -47.44 -64.18 58.43
CA GLU A 38 -48.69 -63.97 57.71
C GLU A 38 -48.96 -62.48 57.57
N MET A 39 -49.11 -62.02 56.33
CA MET A 39 -49.41 -60.62 56.02
C MET A 39 -50.44 -60.53 54.90
N THR A 40 -51.09 -59.39 54.76
CA THR A 40 -52.00 -59.16 53.63
C THR A 40 -51.19 -59.06 52.33
N ALA A 41 -51.75 -59.52 51.21
CA ALA A 41 -51.11 -59.45 49.90
C ALA A 41 -50.72 -58.01 49.52
N ALA A 42 -51.51 -57.03 49.95
CA ALA A 42 -51.20 -55.61 49.81
C ALA A 42 -49.95 -55.19 50.59
N ALA A 43 -49.80 -55.65 51.84
CA ALA A 43 -48.61 -55.38 52.65
C ALA A 43 -47.36 -56.05 52.04
N ALA A 44 -47.48 -57.29 51.55
CA ALA A 44 -46.39 -57.98 50.86
C ALA A 44 -45.96 -57.26 49.56
N ALA A 45 -46.92 -56.80 48.75
CA ALA A 45 -46.65 -56.03 47.54
C ALA A 45 -45.98 -54.69 47.85
N LEU A 46 -46.45 -53.94 48.84
CA LEU A 46 -45.82 -52.68 49.27
C LEU A 46 -44.40 -52.90 49.78
N LEU A 47 -44.17 -53.94 50.59
CA LEU A 47 -42.84 -54.27 51.12
C LEU A 47 -41.86 -54.64 49.99
N THR A 48 -42.33 -55.41 49.01
CA THR A 48 -41.55 -55.82 47.83
C THR A 48 -41.22 -54.61 46.95
N LEU A 49 -42.20 -53.73 46.73
CA LEU A 49 -42.00 -52.49 45.98
C LEU A 49 -40.98 -51.61 46.70
N PHE A 50 -41.09 -51.49 48.03
CA PHE A 50 -40.23 -50.63 48.84
C PHE A 50 -38.80 -51.13 48.86
N THR A 51 -38.59 -52.44 49.04
CA THR A 51 -37.28 -53.07 48.95
C THR A 51 -36.68 -52.94 47.55
N ALA A 52 -37.48 -53.08 46.48
CA ALA A 52 -37.03 -52.85 45.11
C ALA A 52 -36.61 -51.38 44.86
N LEU A 53 -37.36 -50.41 45.38
CA LEU A 53 -37.01 -48.99 45.32
C LEU A 53 -35.69 -48.73 46.07
N LEU A 54 -35.57 -49.24 47.29
CA LEU A 54 -34.39 -49.08 48.13
C LEU A 54 -33.15 -49.71 47.46
N ALA A 55 -33.29 -50.92 46.92
CA ALA A 55 -32.24 -51.60 46.17
C ALA A 55 -31.82 -50.81 44.92
N THR A 56 -32.77 -50.22 44.20
CA THR A 56 -32.49 -49.39 43.01
C THR A 56 -31.74 -48.11 43.41
N ILE A 57 -32.14 -47.46 44.50
CA ILE A 57 -31.47 -46.26 45.02
C ILE A 57 -30.04 -46.60 45.47
N LEU A 58 -29.87 -47.67 46.26
CA LEU A 58 -28.57 -48.11 46.75
C LEU A 58 -27.63 -48.53 45.62
N TRP A 59 -28.10 -49.35 44.67
CA TRP A 59 -27.31 -49.79 43.51
C TRP A 59 -26.84 -48.61 42.66
N ARG A 60 -27.72 -47.62 42.46
CA ARG A 60 -27.38 -46.42 41.67
C ARG A 60 -26.50 -45.45 42.44
N GLY A 61 -26.65 -45.35 43.76
CA GLY A 61 -25.73 -44.66 44.65
C GLY A 61 -24.33 -45.27 44.59
N LEU A 62 -24.24 -46.61 44.62
CA LEU A 62 -22.99 -47.34 44.46
C LEU A 62 -22.35 -47.06 43.09
N LEU A 63 -23.10 -47.16 42.00
CA LEU A 63 -22.62 -46.78 40.66
C LEU A 63 -22.17 -45.32 40.62
N TRP A 64 -22.90 -44.41 41.26
CA TRP A 64 -22.53 -43.00 41.29
C TRP A 64 -21.21 -42.74 42.01
N VAL A 65 -20.95 -43.43 43.12
CA VAL A 65 -19.69 -43.38 43.89
C VAL A 65 -18.55 -44.04 43.11
N VAL A 66 -18.79 -45.18 42.46
CA VAL A 66 -17.78 -45.87 41.65
C VAL A 66 -17.42 -45.07 40.38
N GLU A 67 -18.37 -44.35 39.78
CA GLU A 67 -18.13 -43.47 38.62
C GLU A 67 -17.69 -42.05 38.98
N ALA A 68 -17.87 -41.61 40.23
CA ALA A 68 -17.42 -40.30 40.71
C ALA A 68 -15.95 -39.99 40.39
N PRO A 69 -14.98 -40.89 40.63
CA PRO A 69 -13.58 -40.63 40.29
C PRO A 69 -13.36 -40.42 38.78
N ARG A 70 -14.07 -41.16 37.92
CA ARG A 70 -13.99 -40.99 36.45
C ARG A 70 -14.56 -39.64 36.00
N ARG A 71 -15.68 -39.19 36.60
CA ARG A 71 -16.26 -37.87 36.32
C ARG A 71 -15.38 -36.73 36.82
N ALA A 72 -14.80 -36.85 38.01
CA ALA A 72 -13.86 -35.88 38.56
C ALA A 72 -12.58 -35.77 37.71
N ALA A 73 -12.04 -36.91 37.25
CA ALA A 73 -10.89 -36.92 36.34
C ALA A 73 -11.19 -36.18 35.02
N ARG A 74 -12.33 -36.45 34.39
CA ARG A 74 -12.77 -35.75 33.17
C ARG A 74 -12.95 -34.25 33.40
N ALA A 75 -13.59 -33.85 34.50
CA ALA A 75 -13.77 -32.44 34.84
C ALA A 75 -12.42 -31.73 35.07
N ARG A 76 -11.44 -32.40 35.67
CA ARG A 76 -10.08 -31.86 35.86
C ARG A 76 -9.34 -31.68 34.53
N ILE A 77 -9.42 -32.65 33.62
CA ILE A 77 -8.82 -32.54 32.28
C ILE A 77 -9.45 -31.37 31.52
N GLU A 78 -10.78 -31.27 31.53
CA GLU A 78 -11.49 -30.17 30.86
C GLU A 78 -11.16 -28.81 31.50
N ALA A 79 -11.06 -28.73 32.82
CA ALA A 79 -10.64 -27.52 33.52
C ALA A 79 -9.20 -27.12 33.15
N LYS A 80 -8.26 -28.07 33.13
CA LYS A 80 -6.89 -27.84 32.68
C LYS A 80 -6.85 -27.32 31.24
N ARG A 81 -7.60 -27.96 30.34
CA ARG A 81 -7.70 -27.56 28.94
C ARG A 81 -8.22 -26.13 28.79
N LYS A 82 -9.28 -25.77 29.51
CA LYS A 82 -9.82 -24.39 29.54
C LYS A 82 -8.78 -23.39 30.04
N GLN A 83 -8.06 -23.70 31.11
CA GLN A 83 -7.01 -22.85 31.65
C GLN A 83 -5.81 -22.73 30.68
N GLY A 84 -5.47 -23.80 29.96
CA GLY A 84 -4.43 -23.79 28.92
C GLY A 84 -4.81 -22.89 27.74
N VAL A 85 -6.05 -23.01 27.24
CA VAL A 85 -6.57 -22.14 26.17
C VAL A 85 -6.62 -20.68 26.64
N GLU A 86 -7.04 -20.42 27.87
CA GLU A 86 -7.04 -19.07 28.45
C GLU A 86 -5.63 -18.49 28.58
N ALA A 87 -4.66 -19.28 29.06
CA ALA A 87 -3.26 -18.85 29.16
C ALA A 87 -2.66 -18.55 27.78
N LEU A 88 -2.92 -19.39 26.78
CA LEU A 88 -2.52 -19.14 25.39
C LEU A 88 -3.12 -17.84 24.87
N SER A 89 -4.43 -17.64 25.08
CA SER A 89 -5.17 -16.49 24.55
C SER A 89 -4.67 -15.19 25.15
N ARG A 90 -4.52 -15.14 26.49
CA ARG A 90 -3.93 -14.00 27.20
C ARG A 90 -2.47 -13.79 26.83
N GLY A 91 -1.71 -14.87 26.62
CA GLY A 91 -0.31 -14.80 26.23
C GLY A 91 -0.12 -14.16 24.86
N PHE A 92 -0.90 -14.57 23.86
CA PHE A 92 -0.84 -13.95 22.53
C PHE A 92 -1.28 -12.48 22.57
N LEU A 93 -2.28 -12.14 23.40
CA LEU A 93 -2.68 -10.75 23.62
C LEU A 93 -1.57 -9.92 24.27
N ALA A 94 -0.89 -10.46 25.28
CA ALA A 94 0.24 -9.79 25.93
C ALA A 94 1.41 -9.58 24.96
N ALA A 95 1.75 -10.60 24.16
CA ALA A 95 2.78 -10.50 23.13
C ALA A 95 2.44 -9.44 22.08
N ALA A 96 1.18 -9.42 21.60
CA ALA A 96 0.71 -8.42 20.65
C ALA A 96 0.67 -6.99 21.23
N ALA A 97 0.44 -6.86 22.54
CA ALA A 97 0.50 -5.59 23.26
C ALA A 97 1.95 -5.13 23.55
N GLY A 98 2.96 -5.94 23.25
CA GLY A 98 4.36 -5.66 23.53
C GLY A 98 4.77 -5.93 24.99
N ASP A 99 3.91 -6.50 25.83
CA ASP A 99 4.29 -6.94 27.18
C ASP A 99 4.92 -8.32 27.12
N GLY A 100 6.20 -8.34 26.72
CA GLY A 100 6.98 -9.57 26.62
C GLY A 100 7.18 -10.30 27.96
N SER A 101 7.16 -9.57 29.08
CA SER A 101 7.36 -10.15 30.41
C SER A 101 6.15 -11.01 30.83
N GLU A 102 4.95 -10.47 30.68
CA GLU A 102 3.71 -11.18 30.96
C GLU A 102 3.45 -12.27 29.92
N ALA A 103 3.76 -11.99 28.64
CA ALA A 103 3.68 -12.99 27.58
C ALA A 103 4.55 -14.22 27.88
N ARG A 104 5.78 -14.02 28.37
CA ARG A 104 6.68 -15.12 28.76
C ARG A 104 6.14 -15.95 29.91
N ARG A 105 5.63 -15.29 30.95
CA ARG A 105 5.02 -15.95 32.10
C ARG A 105 3.80 -16.78 31.69
N LEU A 106 2.96 -16.22 30.82
CA LEU A 106 1.78 -16.91 30.27
C LEU A 106 2.16 -18.04 29.31
N ALA A 107 3.24 -17.90 28.53
CA ALA A 107 3.77 -18.96 27.68
C ALA A 107 4.28 -20.15 28.49
N GLN A 108 5.00 -19.91 29.59
CA GLN A 108 5.43 -20.96 30.52
C GLN A 108 4.22 -21.66 31.14
N LYS A 109 3.24 -20.90 31.65
CA LYS A 109 2.00 -21.46 32.18
C LYS A 109 1.22 -22.26 31.13
N ALA A 110 1.18 -21.80 29.88
CA ALA A 110 0.55 -22.53 28.80
C ALA A 110 1.29 -23.84 28.47
N SER A 111 2.62 -23.89 28.60
CA SER A 111 3.38 -25.12 28.37
C SER A 111 3.07 -26.24 29.35
N GLU A 112 2.66 -25.91 30.58
CA GLU A 112 2.25 -26.87 31.60
C GLU A 112 0.77 -27.30 31.48
N LEU A 113 -0.07 -26.44 30.91
CA LEU A 113 -1.53 -26.62 30.89
C LEU A 113 -2.09 -27.07 29.53
N ALA A 114 -1.42 -26.73 28.43
CA ALA A 114 -1.87 -26.97 27.06
C ALA A 114 -1.05 -28.06 26.35
N GLU A 115 -0.97 -29.25 26.99
CA GLU A 115 -0.29 -30.44 26.44
C GLU A 115 -0.86 -30.86 25.06
N ASP A 116 -2.14 -30.58 24.82
CA ASP A 116 -2.84 -30.90 23.57
C ASP A 116 -2.40 -30.03 22.37
N ALA A 117 -1.72 -28.91 22.61
CA ALA A 117 -1.39 -27.91 21.58
C ALA A 117 0.09 -27.46 21.61
N PRO A 118 1.06 -28.39 21.50
CA PRO A 118 2.49 -28.07 21.64
C PRO A 118 2.99 -27.08 20.57
N ALA A 119 2.37 -27.07 19.38
CA ALA A 119 2.70 -26.13 18.32
C ALA A 119 2.41 -24.67 18.72
N LEU A 120 1.23 -24.41 19.26
CA LEU A 120 0.80 -23.06 19.66
C LEU A 120 1.62 -22.56 20.85
N VAL A 121 1.94 -23.45 21.80
CA VAL A 121 2.82 -23.12 22.93
C VAL A 121 4.20 -22.71 22.43
N ARG A 122 4.80 -23.44 21.49
CA ARG A 122 6.11 -23.10 20.91
C ARG A 122 6.09 -21.75 20.21
N VAL A 123 5.06 -21.49 19.38
CA VAL A 123 4.91 -20.20 18.67
C VAL A 123 4.75 -19.06 19.66
N LEU A 124 3.91 -19.23 20.69
CA LEU A 124 3.73 -18.23 21.74
C LEU A 124 5.04 -17.97 22.50
N ALA A 125 5.80 -19.01 22.83
CA ALA A 125 7.08 -18.85 23.52
C ALA A 125 8.09 -18.04 22.68
N ALA A 126 8.14 -18.26 21.37
CA ALA A 126 9.00 -17.49 20.48
C ALA A 126 8.54 -16.02 20.36
N GLN A 127 7.24 -15.79 20.15
CA GLN A 127 6.68 -14.43 20.07
C GLN A 127 6.80 -13.67 21.39
N ALA A 128 6.68 -14.35 22.53
CA ALA A 128 6.89 -13.76 23.84
C ALA A 128 8.35 -13.34 24.07
N ALA A 129 9.32 -14.14 23.58
CA ALA A 129 10.73 -13.78 23.60
C ALA A 129 11.04 -12.59 22.69
N GLU A 130 10.41 -12.54 21.51
CA GLU A 130 10.51 -11.41 20.57
C GLU A 130 9.92 -10.13 21.18
N ALA A 131 8.72 -10.18 21.76
CA ALA A 131 8.10 -9.06 22.46
C ALA A 131 8.90 -8.60 23.69
N ALA A 132 9.69 -9.49 24.31
CA ALA A 132 10.58 -9.14 25.41
C ALA A 132 11.93 -8.54 24.95
N GLY A 133 12.19 -8.45 23.64
CA GLY A 133 13.47 -7.99 23.08
C GLY A 133 14.63 -8.99 23.24
N ASP A 134 14.35 -10.24 23.65
CA ASP A 134 15.37 -11.27 23.83
C ASP A 134 15.56 -12.06 22.52
N HIS A 135 16.34 -11.48 21.61
CA HIS A 135 16.61 -12.06 20.29
C HIS A 135 17.33 -13.43 20.35
N VAL A 136 18.12 -13.69 21.41
CA VAL A 136 18.79 -14.99 21.58
C VAL A 136 17.76 -16.07 21.88
N ALA A 137 16.88 -15.84 22.85
CA ALA A 137 15.82 -16.79 23.17
C ALA A 137 14.80 -16.95 22.03
N ALA A 138 14.47 -15.86 21.33
CA ALA A 138 13.59 -15.91 20.15
C ALA A 138 14.18 -16.81 19.05
N ARG A 139 15.47 -16.64 18.72
CA ARG A 139 16.17 -17.52 17.75
C ARG A 139 16.18 -18.97 18.18
N GLN A 140 16.46 -19.26 19.45
CA GLN A 140 16.44 -20.63 19.97
C GLN A 140 15.04 -21.25 19.85
N ALA A 141 14.00 -20.50 20.22
CA ALA A 141 12.62 -20.96 20.13
C ALA A 141 12.18 -21.21 18.68
N TYR A 142 12.50 -20.31 17.74
CA TYR A 142 12.19 -20.51 16.32
C TYR A 142 13.03 -21.64 15.68
N ASN A 143 14.30 -21.79 16.07
CA ASN A 143 15.13 -22.92 15.62
C ASN A 143 14.54 -24.27 16.07
N ALA A 144 14.03 -24.35 17.31
CA ALA A 144 13.39 -25.56 17.80
C ALA A 144 12.13 -25.95 16.99
N MET A 145 11.47 -24.99 16.33
CA MET A 145 10.33 -25.27 15.44
C MET A 145 10.75 -25.94 14.12
N LEU A 146 12.00 -25.77 13.67
CA LEU A 146 12.45 -26.32 12.38
C LEU A 146 12.46 -27.86 12.36
N GLY A 147 12.58 -28.48 13.54
CA GLY A 147 12.50 -29.93 13.72
C GLY A 147 11.12 -30.51 13.41
N PHE A 148 10.07 -29.69 13.42
CA PHE A 148 8.69 -30.11 13.16
C PHE A 148 8.24 -29.66 11.77
N PRO A 149 7.91 -30.57 10.84
CA PRO A 149 7.52 -30.21 9.46
C PRO A 149 6.40 -29.17 9.37
N GLU A 150 5.39 -29.26 10.25
CA GLU A 150 4.23 -28.38 10.31
C GLU A 150 4.56 -26.97 10.82
N MET A 151 5.65 -26.78 11.57
CA MET A 151 6.06 -25.48 12.11
C MET A 151 7.23 -24.85 11.35
N ARG A 152 7.88 -25.59 10.46
CA ARG A 152 9.11 -25.16 9.78
C ARG A 152 8.97 -23.80 9.08
N LEU A 153 7.85 -23.54 8.41
CA LEU A 153 7.62 -22.25 7.75
C LEU A 153 7.46 -21.09 8.74
N ALA A 154 6.78 -21.32 9.87
CA ALA A 154 6.62 -20.31 10.91
C ALA A 154 7.98 -20.03 11.59
N GLY A 155 8.75 -21.09 11.89
CA GLY A 155 10.10 -20.98 12.42
C GLY A 155 11.02 -20.19 11.49
N LEU A 156 11.05 -20.51 10.19
CA LEU A 156 11.87 -19.77 9.22
C LEU A 156 11.46 -18.30 9.08
N ARG A 157 10.16 -18.00 9.15
CA ARG A 157 9.68 -16.61 9.13
C ARG A 157 10.15 -15.84 10.37
N GLY A 158 10.03 -16.43 11.55
CA GLY A 158 10.49 -15.82 12.80
C GLY A 158 12.01 -15.61 12.83
N LEU A 159 12.77 -16.60 12.35
CA LEU A 159 14.22 -16.48 12.21
C LEU A 159 14.61 -15.38 11.22
N MET A 160 13.94 -15.29 10.08
CA MET A 160 14.15 -14.19 9.12
C MET A 160 13.89 -12.83 9.77
N GLN A 161 12.74 -12.66 10.45
CA GLN A 161 12.39 -11.40 11.12
C GLN A 161 13.40 -11.05 12.22
N THR A 162 13.86 -12.03 12.99
CA THR A 162 14.89 -11.81 14.01
C THR A 162 16.22 -11.39 13.39
N ALA A 163 16.64 -12.03 12.30
CA ALA A 163 17.86 -11.65 11.58
C ALA A 163 17.76 -10.24 10.97
N VAL A 164 16.58 -9.84 10.47
CA VAL A 164 16.32 -8.46 10.01
C VAL A 164 16.43 -7.47 11.17
N ALA A 165 15.86 -7.78 12.33
CA ALA A 165 15.95 -6.93 13.52
C ALA A 165 17.40 -6.77 14.02
N GLU A 166 18.23 -7.80 13.85
CA GLU A 166 19.67 -7.78 14.16
C GLU A 166 20.52 -7.10 13.07
N GLY A 167 19.94 -6.72 11.95
CA GLY A 167 20.64 -6.12 10.80
C GLY A 167 21.39 -7.13 9.91
N ASP A 168 21.31 -8.43 10.20
CA ASP A 168 21.91 -9.48 9.36
C ASP A 168 20.98 -9.83 8.18
N LYS A 169 21.02 -8.98 7.16
CA LYS A 169 20.29 -9.20 5.90
C LYS A 169 20.67 -10.51 5.24
N THR A 170 21.92 -10.97 5.35
CA THR A 170 22.38 -12.18 4.66
C THR A 170 21.75 -13.43 5.25
N LEU A 171 21.69 -13.51 6.59
CA LEU A 171 21.04 -14.61 7.29
C LEU A 171 19.52 -14.58 7.07
N ALA A 172 18.91 -13.39 7.09
CA ALA A 172 17.50 -13.24 6.77
C ALA A 172 17.16 -13.82 5.38
N LEU A 173 17.96 -13.50 4.37
CA LEU A 173 17.77 -14.02 3.02
C LEU A 173 17.96 -15.53 2.93
N ARG A 174 18.94 -16.11 3.64
CA ARG A 174 19.10 -17.58 3.70
C ARG A 174 17.87 -18.28 4.27
N HIS A 175 17.25 -17.70 5.31
CA HIS A 175 15.99 -18.24 5.86
C HIS A 175 14.83 -18.12 4.87
N ALA A 176 14.73 -17.00 4.14
CA ALA A 176 13.75 -16.81 3.08
C ALA A 176 13.97 -17.79 1.90
N GLU A 177 15.21 -18.01 1.46
CA GLU A 177 15.56 -18.99 0.41
C GLU A 177 15.15 -20.41 0.82
N THR A 178 15.47 -20.78 2.06
CA THR A 178 15.07 -22.09 2.62
C THR A 178 13.55 -22.23 2.63
N ALA A 179 12.82 -21.21 3.09
CA ALA A 179 11.35 -21.23 3.12
C ALA A 179 10.74 -21.28 1.72
N TYR A 180 11.32 -20.54 0.77
CA TYR A 180 10.93 -20.54 -0.62
C TYR A 180 11.12 -21.92 -1.25
N GLY A 181 12.17 -22.67 -0.91
CA GLY A 181 12.39 -24.03 -1.41
C GLY A 181 11.39 -25.07 -0.90
N LEU A 182 10.87 -24.89 0.32
CA LEU A 182 10.05 -25.90 1.01
C LEU A 182 8.60 -25.97 0.56
N ALA A 183 7.94 -24.82 0.34
CA ALA A 183 6.48 -24.79 0.22
C ALA A 183 5.99 -23.92 -0.95
N ARG A 184 4.89 -24.37 -1.56
CA ARG A 184 4.15 -23.63 -2.59
C ARG A 184 3.34 -22.45 -2.03
N THR A 185 3.38 -22.20 -0.73
CA THR A 185 2.54 -21.21 -0.03
C THR A 185 3.31 -20.02 0.55
N ALA A 186 4.65 -20.05 0.52
CA ALA A 186 5.48 -19.03 1.17
C ALA A 186 5.62 -17.73 0.33
N ARG A 187 4.50 -17.01 0.12
CA ARG A 187 4.51 -15.69 -0.58
C ARG A 187 5.42 -14.68 0.10
N TRP A 188 5.45 -14.67 1.43
CA TRP A 188 6.33 -13.77 2.20
C TRP A 188 7.81 -14.00 1.89
N ALA A 189 8.22 -15.26 1.69
CA ALA A 189 9.60 -15.62 1.39
C ALA A 189 9.97 -15.16 -0.03
N TRP A 190 9.09 -15.43 -1.00
CA TRP A 190 9.23 -14.90 -2.36
C TRP A 190 9.37 -13.37 -2.37
N ARG A 191 8.55 -12.66 -1.59
CA ARG A 191 8.60 -11.20 -1.50
C ARG A 191 9.95 -10.70 -0.96
N ALA A 192 10.44 -11.28 0.14
CA ALA A 192 11.73 -10.91 0.71
C ALA A 192 12.88 -11.13 -0.29
N LEU A 193 12.85 -12.24 -1.03
CA LEU A 193 13.84 -12.50 -2.08
C LEU A 193 13.71 -11.53 -3.25
N LEU A 194 12.49 -11.21 -3.69
CA LEU A 194 12.25 -10.26 -4.77
C LEU A 194 12.78 -8.87 -4.38
N GLU A 195 12.40 -8.35 -3.21
CA GLU A 195 12.86 -7.07 -2.68
C GLU A 195 14.40 -7.01 -2.64
N ALA A 196 15.06 -8.07 -2.18
CA ALA A 196 16.52 -8.12 -2.18
C ALA A 196 17.15 -8.10 -3.58
N ARG A 197 16.54 -8.76 -4.58
CA ARG A 197 17.04 -8.69 -5.98
C ARG A 197 16.82 -7.31 -6.57
N LEU A 198 15.70 -6.65 -6.24
CA LEU A 198 15.41 -5.29 -6.66
C LEU A 198 16.41 -4.30 -6.04
N GLU A 199 16.70 -4.41 -4.73
CA GLU A 199 17.74 -3.61 -4.05
C GLU A 199 19.12 -3.81 -4.68
N ALA A 200 19.46 -5.05 -5.07
CA ALA A 200 20.71 -5.37 -5.74
C ALA A 200 20.76 -4.86 -7.19
N GLY A 201 19.63 -4.49 -7.80
CA GLY A 201 19.53 -4.15 -9.22
C GLY A 201 19.65 -5.36 -10.16
N ASP A 202 19.49 -6.58 -9.65
CA ASP A 202 19.55 -7.81 -10.43
C ASP A 202 18.19 -8.13 -11.05
N TRP A 203 17.83 -7.36 -12.08
CA TRP A 203 16.53 -7.46 -12.75
C TRP A 203 16.31 -8.82 -13.41
N GLN A 204 17.37 -9.43 -13.93
CA GLN A 204 17.30 -10.73 -14.60
C GLN A 204 16.94 -11.84 -13.61
N ALA A 205 17.62 -11.87 -12.45
CA ALA A 205 17.28 -12.86 -11.45
C ALA A 205 15.91 -12.59 -10.79
N ALA A 206 15.50 -11.32 -10.67
CA ALA A 206 14.15 -10.98 -10.25
C ALA A 206 13.09 -11.52 -11.23
N LEU A 207 13.31 -11.39 -12.54
CA LEU A 207 12.41 -11.95 -13.57
C LEU A 207 12.32 -13.48 -13.47
N ALA A 208 13.45 -14.16 -13.29
CA ALA A 208 13.49 -15.60 -13.08
C ALA A 208 12.74 -16.03 -11.81
N LEU A 209 12.88 -15.26 -10.73
CA LEU A 209 12.19 -15.49 -9.46
C LEU A 209 10.66 -15.35 -9.62
N VAL A 210 10.20 -14.34 -10.35
CA VAL A 210 8.77 -14.14 -10.66
C VAL A 210 8.22 -15.30 -11.49
N GLN A 211 8.95 -15.73 -12.52
CA GLN A 211 8.56 -16.86 -13.37
C GLN A 211 8.42 -18.16 -12.56
N GLY A 212 9.43 -18.48 -11.73
CA GLY A 212 9.38 -19.65 -10.86
C GLY A 212 8.24 -19.60 -9.84
N ALA A 213 7.92 -18.41 -9.32
CA ALA A 213 6.80 -18.24 -8.40
C ALA A 213 5.44 -18.43 -9.07
N LEU A 214 5.30 -18.03 -10.34
CA LEU A 214 4.10 -18.25 -11.15
C LEU A 214 3.90 -19.75 -11.42
N GLU A 215 4.93 -20.45 -11.88
CA GLU A 215 4.89 -21.89 -12.17
C GLU A 215 4.55 -22.73 -10.94
N ARG A 216 5.11 -22.34 -9.79
CA ARG A 216 4.83 -22.97 -8.50
C ARG A 216 3.49 -22.57 -7.90
N LYS A 217 2.78 -21.60 -8.50
CA LYS A 217 1.50 -21.03 -8.03
C LYS A 217 1.61 -20.36 -6.65
N ILE A 218 2.79 -19.82 -6.32
CA ILE A 218 3.02 -19.01 -5.10
C ILE A 218 2.38 -17.63 -5.25
N VAL A 219 2.39 -17.10 -6.49
CA VAL A 219 1.79 -15.81 -6.83
C VAL A 219 0.72 -15.98 -7.91
N PRO A 220 -0.39 -15.21 -7.85
CA PRO A 220 -1.38 -15.18 -8.93
C PRO A 220 -0.80 -14.64 -10.25
N PRO A 221 -1.36 -15.03 -11.42
CA PRO A 221 -0.94 -14.52 -12.73
C PRO A 221 -0.93 -12.99 -12.82
N LEU A 222 -1.95 -12.32 -12.26
CA LEU A 222 -2.04 -10.86 -12.24
C LEU A 222 -0.80 -10.20 -11.60
N ILE A 223 -0.35 -10.73 -10.46
CA ILE A 223 0.82 -10.22 -9.74
C ILE A 223 2.10 -10.50 -10.53
N ALA A 224 2.20 -11.70 -11.11
CA ALA A 224 3.36 -12.08 -11.91
C ALA A 224 3.49 -11.23 -13.19
N GLU A 225 2.38 -10.92 -13.86
CA GLU A 225 2.38 -10.05 -15.04
C GLU A 225 2.76 -8.61 -14.70
N ARG A 226 2.24 -8.06 -13.58
CA ARG A 226 2.63 -6.73 -13.09
C ARG A 226 4.13 -6.67 -12.78
N ALA A 227 4.62 -7.68 -12.06
CA ALA A 227 6.04 -7.83 -11.74
C ALA A 227 6.91 -7.89 -13.01
N ARG A 228 6.52 -8.72 -13.98
CA ARG A 228 7.23 -8.84 -15.26
C ARG A 228 7.24 -7.52 -16.02
N ALA A 229 6.10 -6.83 -16.13
CA ALA A 229 6.02 -5.56 -16.85
C ALA A 229 6.94 -4.49 -16.21
N ALA A 230 6.90 -4.34 -14.89
CA ALA A 230 7.76 -3.40 -14.17
C ALA A 230 9.25 -3.76 -14.28
N LEU A 231 9.61 -5.03 -14.09
CA LEU A 231 10.99 -5.51 -14.20
C LEU A 231 11.57 -5.36 -15.60
N LEU A 232 10.79 -5.65 -16.64
CA LEU A 232 11.22 -5.47 -18.03
C LEU A 232 11.41 -3.99 -18.37
N ALA A 233 10.52 -3.11 -17.89
CA ALA A 233 10.68 -1.68 -18.05
C ALA A 233 11.92 -1.15 -17.31
N ALA A 234 12.16 -1.58 -16.07
CA ALA A 234 13.35 -1.24 -15.30
C ALA A 234 14.64 -1.77 -15.97
N SER A 235 14.60 -2.99 -16.51
CA SER A 235 15.72 -3.57 -17.26
C SER A 235 16.05 -2.75 -18.49
N ALA A 236 15.04 -2.32 -19.25
CA ALA A 236 15.22 -1.47 -20.42
C ALA A 236 15.76 -0.08 -20.03
N ALA A 237 15.22 0.52 -18.96
CA ALA A 237 15.67 1.82 -18.45
C ALA A 237 17.15 1.80 -18.02
N GLY A 238 17.61 0.70 -17.42
CA GLY A 238 19.00 0.58 -16.96
C GLY A 238 20.04 0.54 -18.07
N VAL A 239 19.65 0.32 -19.33
CA VAL A 239 20.55 0.22 -20.48
C VAL A 239 20.13 1.11 -21.66
N GLU A 240 19.20 2.04 -21.45
CA GLU A 240 18.67 2.89 -22.53
C GLU A 240 19.71 3.85 -23.12
N ASP A 241 20.73 4.21 -22.32
CA ASP A 241 21.82 5.10 -22.71
C ASP A 241 23.09 4.34 -23.18
N SER A 242 22.97 3.04 -23.48
CA SER A 242 24.09 2.22 -23.96
C SER A 242 24.42 2.51 -25.44
N ASP A 243 25.71 2.60 -25.77
CA ASP A 243 26.17 2.79 -27.15
C ASP A 243 26.14 1.50 -28.00
N ASP A 244 26.06 0.31 -27.36
CA ASP A 244 26.01 -0.97 -28.09
C ASP A 244 24.62 -1.22 -28.72
N PRO A 245 24.52 -1.33 -30.06
CA PRO A 245 23.26 -1.60 -30.75
C PRO A 245 22.57 -2.90 -30.32
N LYS A 246 23.33 -3.92 -29.87
CA LYS A 246 22.74 -5.19 -29.40
C LYS A 246 22.02 -5.00 -28.07
N ILE A 247 22.62 -4.22 -27.17
CA ILE A 247 22.04 -3.90 -25.86
C ILE A 247 20.78 -3.04 -26.06
N LEU A 248 20.84 -2.05 -26.95
CA LEU A 248 19.67 -1.23 -27.30
C LEU A 248 18.53 -2.06 -27.93
N ALA A 249 18.85 -3.02 -28.81
CA ALA A 249 17.86 -3.93 -29.38
C ALA A 249 17.21 -4.80 -28.30
N GLN A 250 17.98 -5.26 -27.31
CA GLN A 250 17.47 -6.00 -26.16
C GLN A 250 16.58 -5.10 -25.27
N ALA A 251 16.99 -3.87 -25.00
CA ALA A 251 16.21 -2.89 -24.25
C ALA A 251 14.85 -2.63 -24.92
N LEU A 252 14.86 -2.50 -26.25
CA LEU A 252 13.64 -2.33 -27.04
C LEU A 252 12.72 -3.56 -26.94
N ASP A 253 13.26 -4.77 -27.00
CA ASP A 253 12.48 -5.99 -26.80
C ASP A 253 11.84 -6.02 -25.40
N PHE A 254 12.63 -5.77 -24.35
CA PHE A 254 12.11 -5.71 -22.98
C PHE A 254 11.01 -4.66 -22.81
N ALA A 255 11.23 -3.42 -23.27
CA ALA A 255 10.26 -2.36 -23.15
C ALA A 255 8.96 -2.69 -23.93
N THR A 256 9.07 -3.22 -25.15
CA THR A 256 7.89 -3.59 -25.93
C THR A 256 7.13 -4.77 -25.34
N GLN A 257 7.82 -5.73 -24.71
CA GLN A 257 7.16 -6.80 -23.95
C GLN A 257 6.44 -6.25 -22.72
N ALA A 258 7.06 -5.33 -21.97
CA ALA A 258 6.43 -4.67 -20.82
C ALA A 258 5.12 -3.97 -21.21
N ALA A 259 5.17 -3.15 -22.28
CA ALA A 259 4.01 -2.41 -22.78
C ALA A 259 2.88 -3.31 -23.30
N LYS A 260 3.21 -4.48 -23.85
CA LYS A 260 2.21 -5.48 -24.28
C LYS A 260 1.57 -6.20 -23.09
N LEU A 261 2.36 -6.53 -22.06
CA LEU A 261 1.88 -7.23 -20.87
C LEU A 261 0.92 -6.37 -20.04
N LYS A 262 1.25 -5.08 -19.87
CA LYS A 262 0.43 -4.11 -19.14
C LYS A 262 0.36 -2.78 -19.88
N PRO A 263 -0.57 -2.61 -20.83
CA PRO A 263 -0.76 -1.34 -21.53
C PRO A 263 -1.19 -0.18 -20.61
N GLU A 264 -1.77 -0.48 -19.45
CA GLU A 264 -2.09 0.49 -18.40
C GLU A 264 -0.87 0.98 -17.60
N PHE A 265 0.28 0.32 -17.77
CA PHE A 265 1.54 0.69 -17.11
C PHE A 265 2.29 1.72 -17.96
N ALA A 266 1.98 3.00 -17.74
CA ALA A 266 2.58 4.12 -18.48
C ALA A 266 4.13 4.09 -18.56
N PRO A 267 4.89 3.75 -17.50
CA PRO A 267 6.36 3.71 -17.57
C PRO A 267 6.89 2.77 -18.67
N GLY A 268 6.34 1.56 -18.78
CA GLY A 268 6.75 0.60 -19.80
C GLY A 268 6.40 1.04 -21.22
N VAL A 269 5.23 1.66 -21.40
CA VAL A 269 4.78 2.18 -22.70
C VAL A 269 5.64 3.35 -23.16
N VAL A 270 5.94 4.30 -22.28
CA VAL A 270 6.75 5.47 -22.62
C VAL A 270 8.19 5.04 -22.94
N MET A 271 8.75 4.12 -22.17
CA MET A 271 10.07 3.53 -22.45
C MET A 271 10.11 2.88 -23.85
N ALA A 272 9.11 2.05 -24.16
CA ALA A 272 9.02 1.40 -25.46
C ALA A 272 8.84 2.39 -26.61
N ALA A 273 8.01 3.42 -26.43
CA ALA A 273 7.78 4.44 -27.44
C ALA A 273 9.05 5.27 -27.72
N ARG A 274 9.81 5.62 -26.67
CA ARG A 274 11.09 6.32 -26.79
C ARG A 274 12.11 5.50 -27.57
N LEU A 275 12.31 4.24 -27.20
CA LEU A 275 13.25 3.34 -27.88
C LEU A 275 12.82 3.05 -29.33
N LEU A 276 11.52 2.88 -29.59
CA LEU A 276 11.00 2.74 -30.96
C LEU A 276 11.23 4.00 -31.79
N ALA A 277 11.09 5.19 -31.20
CA ALA A 277 11.34 6.45 -31.89
C ALA A 277 12.83 6.61 -32.24
N ALA A 278 13.73 6.27 -31.31
CA ALA A 278 15.18 6.26 -31.54
C ALA A 278 15.58 5.27 -32.64
N ASP A 279 14.91 4.12 -32.73
CA ASP A 279 15.08 3.12 -33.79
C ASP A 279 14.34 3.49 -35.12
N GLY A 280 13.81 4.70 -35.23
CA GLY A 280 13.11 5.20 -36.43
C GLY A 280 11.70 4.65 -36.66
N LYS A 281 11.18 3.82 -35.76
CA LYS A 281 9.86 3.16 -35.83
C LYS A 281 8.75 4.01 -35.19
N THR A 282 8.67 5.30 -35.57
CA THR A 282 7.75 6.29 -34.99
C THR A 282 6.28 5.90 -35.13
N ALA A 283 5.86 5.32 -36.25
CA ALA A 283 4.48 4.87 -36.46
C ALA A 283 4.06 3.78 -35.44
N LYS A 284 4.97 2.84 -35.15
CA LYS A 284 4.73 1.78 -34.16
C LYS A 284 4.69 2.35 -32.73
N ALA A 285 5.56 3.33 -32.44
CA ALA A 285 5.54 4.04 -31.16
C ALA A 285 4.20 4.77 -30.94
N GLY A 286 3.68 5.45 -31.97
CA GLY A 286 2.39 6.13 -31.93
C GLY A 286 1.23 5.17 -31.64
N ALA A 287 1.15 4.05 -32.37
CA ALA A 287 0.12 3.05 -32.17
C ALA A 287 0.15 2.43 -30.76
N LEU A 288 1.35 2.24 -30.19
CA LEU A 288 1.53 1.74 -28.84
C LEU A 288 0.98 2.72 -27.79
N ILE A 289 1.28 4.02 -27.94
CA ILE A 289 0.76 5.05 -27.04
C ILE A 289 -0.75 5.18 -27.16
N GLU A 290 -1.31 5.17 -28.37
CA GLU A 290 -2.76 5.25 -28.57
C GLU A 290 -3.49 4.07 -27.93
N ALA A 291 -2.91 2.86 -27.98
CA ALA A 291 -3.45 1.68 -27.32
C ALA A 291 -3.42 1.81 -25.78
N ALA A 292 -2.33 2.34 -25.22
CA ALA A 292 -2.21 2.62 -23.79
C ALA A 292 -3.18 3.71 -23.33
N TRP A 293 -3.32 4.79 -24.10
CA TRP A 293 -4.23 5.89 -23.80
C TRP A 293 -5.69 5.44 -23.68
N LYS A 294 -6.14 4.51 -24.54
CA LYS A 294 -7.49 3.91 -24.43
C LYS A 294 -7.71 3.19 -23.10
N ARG A 295 -6.65 2.65 -22.48
CA ARG A 295 -6.72 1.95 -21.19
C ARG A 295 -6.61 2.92 -20.02
N ALA A 296 -5.47 3.59 -19.91
CA ALA A 296 -5.13 4.51 -18.82
C ALA A 296 -4.37 5.74 -19.37
N PRO A 297 -5.08 6.85 -19.66
CA PRO A 297 -4.43 8.12 -19.98
C PRO A 297 -3.50 8.58 -18.86
N HIS A 298 -2.34 9.09 -19.24
CA HIS A 298 -1.31 9.59 -18.31
C HIS A 298 -0.56 10.76 -18.97
N PRO A 299 -0.16 11.82 -18.23
CA PRO A 299 0.54 12.98 -18.81
C PRO A 299 1.79 12.60 -19.61
N ALA A 300 2.60 11.67 -19.09
CA ALA A 300 3.78 11.16 -19.78
C ALA A 300 3.50 10.57 -21.18
N LEU A 301 2.32 9.98 -21.40
CA LEU A 301 1.98 9.36 -22.70
C LEU A 301 1.79 10.40 -23.79
N TRP A 302 1.05 11.48 -23.54
CA TRP A 302 0.81 12.48 -24.58
C TRP A 302 2.06 13.32 -24.85
N LEU A 303 2.91 13.53 -23.84
CA LEU A 303 4.22 14.17 -24.03
C LEU A 303 5.13 13.31 -24.91
N ALA A 304 5.24 12.01 -24.62
CA ALA A 304 5.96 11.08 -25.49
C ALA A 304 5.37 11.07 -26.92
N TYR A 305 4.04 11.10 -27.05
CA TYR A 305 3.37 11.14 -28.35
C TYR A 305 3.64 12.45 -29.10
N ARG A 306 3.67 13.59 -28.41
CA ARG A 306 4.06 14.89 -28.99
C ARG A 306 5.45 14.79 -29.60
N ASP A 307 6.40 14.21 -28.85
CA ASP A 307 7.82 14.17 -29.21
C ASP A 307 8.15 13.18 -30.34
N LEU A 308 7.26 12.24 -30.67
CA LEU A 308 7.41 11.35 -31.83
C LEU A 308 7.51 12.09 -33.16
N LYS A 309 6.96 13.31 -33.27
CA LYS A 309 6.91 14.07 -34.51
C LYS A 309 7.17 15.56 -34.28
N THR A 310 8.41 15.97 -34.48
CA THR A 310 8.86 17.36 -34.25
C THR A 310 8.74 18.27 -35.47
N SER A 311 8.71 17.72 -36.69
CA SER A 311 8.72 18.47 -37.96
C SER A 311 7.36 19.04 -38.40
N GLU A 312 6.29 18.82 -37.64
CA GLU A 312 4.95 19.29 -37.99
C GLU A 312 4.65 20.72 -37.51
N THR A 313 3.74 21.41 -38.21
CA THR A 313 3.28 22.73 -37.80
C THR A 313 2.48 22.66 -36.49
N PRO A 314 2.41 23.75 -35.69
CA PRO A 314 1.66 23.76 -34.44
C PRO A 314 0.17 23.37 -34.62
N LYS A 315 -0.45 23.77 -35.74
CA LYS A 315 -1.83 23.40 -36.08
C LYS A 315 -1.98 21.89 -36.35
N LEU A 316 -1.07 21.28 -37.10
CA LEU A 316 -1.12 19.83 -37.35
C LEU A 316 -0.87 19.03 -36.07
N ARG A 317 0.06 19.50 -35.22
CA ARG A 317 0.30 18.92 -33.89
C ARG A 317 -0.94 18.97 -33.01
N ALA A 318 -1.62 20.11 -32.98
CA ALA A 318 -2.87 20.28 -32.24
C ALA A 318 -3.94 19.29 -32.67
N VAL A 319 -4.17 19.13 -33.98
CA VAL A 319 -5.15 18.16 -34.52
C VAL A 319 -4.80 16.73 -34.09
N ARG A 320 -3.52 16.35 -34.16
CA ARG A 320 -3.05 15.02 -33.75
C ARG A 320 -3.21 14.76 -32.24
N LEU A 321 -2.89 15.74 -31.40
CA LEU A 321 -3.08 15.63 -29.94
C LEU A 321 -4.57 15.62 -29.55
N ALA A 322 -5.40 16.41 -30.22
CA ALA A 322 -6.85 16.39 -30.03
C ALA A 322 -7.44 15.02 -30.42
N ALA A 323 -6.92 14.38 -31.48
CA ALA A 323 -7.31 13.02 -31.86
C ALA A 323 -6.96 12.00 -30.76
N LEU A 324 -5.76 12.09 -30.16
CA LEU A 324 -5.38 11.26 -29.01
C LEU A 324 -6.34 11.45 -27.84
N ALA A 325 -6.64 12.69 -27.47
CA ALA A 325 -7.60 13.01 -26.41
C ALA A 325 -9.00 12.43 -26.67
N ASN A 326 -9.43 12.39 -27.93
CA ASN A 326 -10.73 11.84 -28.33
C ASN A 326 -10.81 10.32 -28.28
N LEU A 327 -9.70 9.60 -28.08
CA LEU A 327 -9.74 8.15 -27.86
C LEU A 327 -10.37 7.77 -26.51
N LYS A 328 -10.35 8.67 -25.53
CA LYS A 328 -10.96 8.48 -24.20
C LYS A 328 -11.44 9.82 -23.62
N PRO A 329 -12.47 10.45 -24.20
CA PRO A 329 -12.83 11.86 -23.96
C PRO A 329 -13.29 12.16 -22.52
N GLU A 330 -13.74 11.15 -21.78
CA GLU A 330 -14.23 11.23 -20.42
C GLU A 330 -13.12 11.22 -19.35
N ALA A 331 -11.89 10.88 -19.73
CA ALA A 331 -10.75 10.90 -18.81
C ALA A 331 -10.29 12.33 -18.53
N ARG A 332 -9.89 12.60 -17.28
CA ARG A 332 -9.34 13.89 -16.85
C ARG A 332 -8.20 14.36 -17.76
N GLU A 333 -7.20 13.52 -17.97
CA GLU A 333 -6.05 13.82 -18.82
C GLU A 333 -6.43 14.13 -20.27
N SER A 334 -7.46 13.49 -20.81
CA SER A 334 -7.97 13.81 -22.15
C SER A 334 -8.60 15.21 -22.20
N ARG A 335 -9.31 15.64 -21.15
CA ARG A 335 -9.87 17.00 -21.11
C ARG A 335 -8.76 18.05 -21.00
N LEU A 336 -7.76 17.82 -20.15
CA LEU A 336 -6.57 18.68 -20.07
C LEU A 336 -5.83 18.74 -21.42
N LEU A 337 -5.66 17.59 -22.08
CA LEU A 337 -5.01 17.52 -23.39
C LEU A 337 -5.80 18.25 -24.48
N LYS A 338 -7.14 18.32 -24.41
CA LYS A 338 -7.93 19.13 -25.34
C LYS A 338 -7.60 20.62 -25.21
N VAL A 339 -7.50 21.14 -23.99
CA VAL A 339 -7.08 22.53 -23.75
C VAL A 339 -5.66 22.76 -24.26
N GLU A 340 -4.73 21.87 -23.91
CA GLU A 340 -3.33 21.94 -24.37
C GLU A 340 -3.24 21.92 -25.90
N SER A 341 -4.01 21.07 -26.57
CA SER A 341 -4.03 20.97 -28.03
C SER A 341 -4.50 22.28 -28.68
N ALA A 342 -5.53 22.93 -28.14
CA ALA A 342 -6.03 24.20 -28.66
C ALA A 342 -5.01 25.34 -28.47
N LEU A 343 -4.34 25.38 -27.31
CA LEU A 343 -3.25 26.31 -27.05
C LEU A 343 -2.07 26.12 -28.02
N ILE A 344 -1.66 24.87 -28.25
CA ILE A 344 -0.60 24.52 -29.21
C ILE A 344 -1.00 24.93 -30.63
N GLY A 345 -2.27 24.80 -30.98
CA GLY A 345 -2.80 25.19 -32.29
C GLY A 345 -2.90 26.70 -32.51
N GLY A 346 -2.75 27.50 -31.45
CA GLY A 346 -2.94 28.95 -31.49
C GLY A 346 -4.40 29.36 -31.60
N ASP A 347 -5.34 28.57 -31.06
CA ASP A 347 -6.77 28.88 -31.04
C ASP A 347 -7.23 29.22 -29.61
N PRO A 348 -7.18 30.51 -29.21
CA PRO A 348 -7.51 30.92 -27.85
C PRO A 348 -8.98 30.74 -27.50
N ILE A 349 -9.88 30.83 -28.49
CA ILE A 349 -11.33 30.67 -28.31
C ILE A 349 -11.64 29.19 -28.02
N ALA A 350 -11.09 28.28 -28.81
CA ALA A 350 -11.24 26.84 -28.57
C ALA A 350 -10.61 26.43 -27.24
N ALA A 351 -9.46 27.00 -26.87
CA ALA A 351 -8.80 26.73 -25.61
C ALA A 351 -9.68 27.15 -24.41
N ARG A 352 -10.29 28.34 -24.46
CA ARG A 352 -11.25 28.81 -23.46
C ARG A 352 -12.49 27.93 -23.39
N ALA A 353 -13.05 27.55 -24.55
CA ALA A 353 -14.22 26.67 -24.60
C ALA A 353 -13.92 25.29 -23.98
N ALA A 354 -12.77 24.69 -24.30
CA ALA A 354 -12.34 23.43 -23.72
C ALA A 354 -12.06 23.56 -22.21
N ALA A 355 -11.48 24.67 -21.76
CA ALA A 355 -11.19 24.92 -20.35
C ALA A 355 -12.46 24.97 -19.48
N ARG A 356 -13.56 25.52 -20.02
CA ARG A 356 -14.87 25.54 -19.34
C ARG A 356 -15.50 24.15 -19.16
N LEU A 357 -15.02 23.15 -19.89
CA LEU A 357 -15.48 21.76 -19.80
C LEU A 357 -14.60 20.91 -18.87
N LEU A 358 -13.58 21.50 -18.24
CA LEU A 358 -12.84 20.84 -17.18
C LEU A 358 -13.75 20.57 -15.98
N PRO A 359 -13.64 19.41 -15.33
CA PRO A 359 -14.45 19.07 -14.17
C PRO A 359 -14.13 20.01 -13.00
N GLU A 360 -15.13 20.27 -12.15
CA GLU A 360 -14.92 20.97 -10.89
C GLU A 360 -14.16 20.06 -9.92
N GLU A 361 -12.85 20.24 -9.86
CA GLU A 361 -11.92 19.51 -9.00
C GLU A 361 -11.12 20.48 -8.13
N ALA A 362 -10.43 19.96 -7.10
CA ALA A 362 -9.49 20.75 -6.33
C ALA A 362 -8.42 21.35 -7.26
N LEU A 363 -8.17 22.65 -7.12
CA LEU A 363 -7.19 23.35 -7.95
C LEU A 363 -5.79 22.76 -7.71
N THR A 364 -5.13 22.36 -8.80
CA THR A 364 -3.73 21.94 -8.81
C THR A 364 -2.86 22.99 -9.49
N ALA A 365 -1.55 22.96 -9.23
CA ALA A 365 -0.61 23.87 -9.88
C ALA A 365 -0.66 23.74 -11.42
N ARG A 366 -0.81 22.52 -11.94
CA ARG A 366 -0.96 22.22 -13.38
C ARG A 366 -2.22 22.82 -13.99
N VAL A 367 -3.37 22.65 -13.33
CA VAL A 367 -4.63 23.25 -13.81
C VAL A 367 -4.52 24.77 -13.75
N ALA A 368 -3.98 25.34 -12.68
CA ALA A 368 -3.76 26.78 -12.56
C ALA A 368 -2.84 27.32 -13.68
N GLY A 369 -1.73 26.63 -13.96
CA GLY A 369 -0.80 26.99 -15.03
C GLY A 369 -1.41 26.86 -16.43
N LEU A 370 -2.24 25.85 -16.65
CA LEU A 370 -3.01 25.68 -17.89
C LEU A 370 -4.02 26.83 -18.06
N MET A 371 -4.77 27.18 -17.02
CA MET A 371 -5.71 28.31 -17.04
C MET A 371 -5.00 29.64 -17.26
N ALA A 372 -3.82 29.84 -16.65
CA ALA A 372 -3.00 31.02 -16.89
C ALA A 372 -2.59 31.16 -18.37
N ARG A 373 -2.20 30.05 -19.01
CA ARG A 373 -1.88 30.03 -20.45
C ARG A 373 -3.10 30.31 -21.32
N VAL A 374 -4.28 29.81 -20.94
CA VAL A 374 -5.55 30.11 -21.63
C VAL A 374 -5.89 31.60 -21.54
N ALA A 375 -5.88 32.18 -20.34
CA ALA A 375 -6.16 33.60 -20.13
C ALA A 375 -5.17 34.47 -20.92
N TYR A 376 -3.87 34.16 -20.84
CA TYR A 376 -2.84 34.89 -21.57
C TYR A 376 -3.04 34.83 -23.09
N ALA A 377 -3.35 33.65 -23.64
CA ALA A 377 -3.62 33.48 -25.07
C ALA A 377 -4.85 34.27 -25.55
N ASN A 378 -5.79 34.56 -24.64
CA ASN A 378 -6.97 35.39 -24.91
C ASN A 378 -6.74 36.90 -24.64
N GLY A 379 -5.53 37.32 -24.30
CA GLY A 379 -5.20 38.73 -24.01
C GLY A 379 -5.58 39.19 -22.60
N GLU A 380 -5.93 38.28 -21.69
CA GLU A 380 -6.33 38.57 -20.32
C GLU A 380 -5.14 38.44 -19.37
N ALA A 381 -4.20 39.39 -19.45
CA ALA A 381 -2.93 39.34 -18.70
C ALA A 381 -3.13 39.37 -17.17
N ASP A 382 -4.09 40.15 -16.67
CA ASP A 382 -4.42 40.20 -15.24
C ASP A 382 -4.94 38.87 -14.71
N GLU A 383 -5.84 38.23 -15.45
CA GLU A 383 -6.36 36.91 -15.11
C GLU A 383 -5.27 35.84 -15.18
N ALA A 384 -4.39 35.91 -16.19
CA ALA A 384 -3.25 35.01 -16.29
C ALA A 384 -2.35 35.10 -15.05
N ARG A 385 -2.03 36.32 -14.58
CA ARG A 385 -1.27 36.53 -13.33
C ARG A 385 -2.00 36.01 -12.10
N ALA A 386 -3.31 36.23 -12.01
CA ALA A 386 -4.12 35.71 -10.91
C ALA A 386 -4.08 34.18 -10.86
N TRP A 387 -4.16 33.51 -12.01
CA TRP A 387 -4.03 32.05 -12.08
C TRP A 387 -2.63 31.56 -11.69
N VAL A 388 -1.56 32.24 -12.11
CA VAL A 388 -0.20 31.91 -11.67
C VAL A 388 -0.08 32.05 -10.15
N ALA A 389 -0.57 33.15 -9.56
CA ALA A 389 -0.54 33.36 -8.11
C ALA A 389 -1.31 32.28 -7.34
N ARG A 390 -2.49 31.86 -7.83
CA ARG A 390 -3.24 30.74 -7.27
C ARG A 390 -2.48 29.42 -7.37
N GLY A 391 -1.78 29.20 -8.49
CA GLY A 391 -1.01 28.00 -8.75
C GLY A 391 0.22 27.82 -7.86
N VAL A 392 0.86 28.91 -7.41
CA VAL A 392 2.02 28.86 -6.49
C VAL A 392 1.66 28.19 -5.16
N ALA A 393 0.44 28.41 -4.67
CA ALA A 393 -0.04 27.83 -3.41
C ALA A 393 -0.79 26.49 -3.61
N ALA A 394 -1.02 26.08 -4.86
CA ALA A 394 -1.78 24.88 -5.18
C ALA A 394 -0.92 23.60 -5.04
N PRO A 395 -1.52 22.47 -4.65
CA PRO A 395 -0.82 21.19 -4.64
C PRO A 395 -0.36 20.77 -6.04
N GLN A 396 0.80 20.13 -6.10
CA GLN A 396 1.31 19.48 -7.31
C GLN A 396 0.58 18.16 -7.57
N GLU A 397 0.56 17.73 -8.83
CA GLU A 397 0.00 16.44 -9.22
C GLU A 397 1.04 15.32 -9.15
N PRO A 398 0.73 14.15 -8.56
CA PRO A 398 1.67 13.03 -8.50
C PRO A 398 2.13 12.57 -9.90
N ASP A 399 1.21 12.30 -10.83
CA ASP A 399 1.51 11.87 -12.20
C ASP A 399 2.36 12.88 -13.00
N TRP A 400 2.27 14.17 -12.66
CA TRP A 400 3.07 15.21 -13.31
C TRP A 400 4.52 15.21 -12.82
N SER A 401 4.76 14.77 -11.58
CA SER A 401 6.11 14.68 -11.00
C SER A 401 7.00 13.61 -11.65
N ASP A 402 6.38 12.69 -12.41
CA ASP A 402 7.09 11.66 -13.17
C ASP A 402 7.92 12.27 -14.32
N LEU A 403 7.66 13.52 -14.66
CA LEU A 403 8.39 14.33 -15.63
C LEU A 403 9.54 15.06 -14.94
N ASP A 404 10.76 14.86 -15.43
CA ASP A 404 11.90 15.64 -14.95
C ASP A 404 11.81 17.10 -15.42
N PRO A 405 12.65 18.02 -14.90
CA PRO A 405 12.65 19.41 -15.33
C PRO A 405 12.82 19.61 -16.84
N GLU A 406 13.49 18.68 -17.52
CA GLU A 406 13.72 18.65 -18.96
C GLU A 406 12.53 18.07 -19.76
N GLY A 407 11.51 17.53 -19.08
CA GLY A 407 10.31 16.94 -19.67
C GLY A 407 10.45 15.45 -20.04
N ARG A 408 11.54 14.79 -19.65
CA ARG A 408 11.74 13.35 -19.80
C ARG A 408 10.96 12.62 -18.72
N ALA A 409 9.97 11.85 -19.16
CA ALA A 409 9.18 11.00 -18.29
C ALA A 409 9.97 9.79 -17.74
N PHE A 410 9.72 9.45 -16.48
CA PHE A 410 10.26 8.27 -15.79
C PHE A 410 11.78 8.16 -15.84
N ALA A 411 12.49 9.29 -15.81
CA ALA A 411 13.95 9.35 -15.67
C ALA A 411 14.38 9.02 -14.23
N TYR A 412 14.07 7.80 -13.81
CA TYR A 412 14.22 7.30 -12.45
C TYR A 412 15.56 6.61 -12.25
N ALA A 413 16.10 6.78 -11.04
CA ALA A 413 17.25 6.01 -10.59
C ALA A 413 16.88 4.52 -10.43
N ARG A 414 17.89 3.67 -10.32
CA ARG A 414 17.72 2.23 -10.10
C ARG A 414 16.88 1.93 -8.86
N GLU A 415 17.12 2.67 -7.78
CA GLU A 415 16.42 2.56 -6.50
C GLU A 415 14.94 2.96 -6.63
N ASP A 416 14.65 3.97 -7.46
CA ASP A 416 13.29 4.41 -7.76
C ASP A 416 12.52 3.35 -8.56
N TRP A 417 13.17 2.73 -9.55
CA TRP A 417 12.61 1.58 -10.27
C TRP A 417 12.37 0.36 -9.39
N ALA A 418 13.28 0.09 -8.44
CA ALA A 418 13.11 -0.98 -7.45
C ALA A 418 11.86 -0.74 -6.60
N ARG A 419 11.72 0.47 -6.02
CA ARG A 419 10.54 0.85 -5.23
C ARG A 419 9.25 0.81 -6.04
N LEU A 420 9.29 1.33 -7.27
CA LEU A 420 8.13 1.34 -8.16
C LEU A 420 7.69 -0.07 -8.50
N THR A 421 8.64 -0.97 -8.73
CA THR A 421 8.36 -2.38 -8.95
C THR A 421 7.68 -3.00 -7.72
N VAL A 422 8.21 -2.80 -6.50
CA VAL A 422 7.58 -3.33 -5.27
C VAL A 422 6.12 -2.85 -5.13
N SER A 423 5.86 -1.55 -5.29
CA SER A 423 4.51 -1.01 -5.18
C SER A 423 3.59 -1.55 -6.27
N TYR A 424 4.01 -1.47 -7.52
CA TYR A 424 3.20 -1.88 -8.67
C TYR A 424 2.87 -3.38 -8.66
N VAL A 425 3.79 -4.21 -8.16
CA VAL A 425 3.56 -5.65 -7.97
C VAL A 425 2.41 -5.91 -6.99
N GLU A 426 2.37 -5.21 -5.87
CA GLU A 426 1.41 -5.47 -4.79
C GLU A 426 0.06 -4.80 -5.05
N THR A 427 0.04 -3.50 -5.37
CA THR A 427 -1.21 -2.73 -5.51
C THR A 427 -1.61 -2.56 -6.98
N GLY A 428 -0.63 -2.45 -7.88
CA GLY A 428 -0.84 -2.02 -9.26
C GLY A 428 -0.85 -0.50 -9.40
N GLU A 429 -0.53 0.23 -8.33
CA GLU A 429 -0.44 1.69 -8.32
C GLU A 429 1.00 2.12 -8.61
N LEU A 430 1.14 3.26 -9.29
CA LEU A 430 2.40 3.91 -9.51
C LEU A 430 2.76 4.71 -8.26
N ILE A 431 4.03 4.61 -7.85
CA ILE A 431 4.59 5.59 -6.92
C ILE A 431 5.23 6.72 -7.72
N HIS A 432 5.38 7.85 -7.05
CA HIS A 432 5.91 9.06 -7.63
C HIS A 432 7.10 9.52 -6.79
N PRO A 433 8.31 8.95 -7.00
CA PRO A 433 9.45 9.17 -6.11
C PRO A 433 9.83 10.65 -5.98
N ARG A 434 9.71 11.41 -7.07
CA ARG A 434 9.97 12.86 -7.06
C ARG A 434 8.95 13.64 -6.26
N PHE A 435 7.66 13.29 -6.37
CA PHE A 435 6.59 13.89 -5.57
C PHE A 435 6.80 13.64 -4.08
N GLU A 436 7.09 12.39 -3.70
CA GLU A 436 7.32 12.00 -2.31
C GLU A 436 8.51 12.75 -1.69
N ARG A 437 9.58 12.96 -2.47
CA ARG A 437 10.78 13.68 -2.04
C ARG A 437 10.71 15.20 -2.23
N ARG A 438 9.62 15.71 -2.81
CA ARG A 438 9.44 17.14 -3.20
C ARG A 438 10.60 17.66 -4.06
N GLU A 439 11.06 16.82 -4.97
CA GLU A 439 12.08 17.20 -5.94
C GLU A 439 11.55 18.19 -6.98
N ARG A 440 12.44 18.81 -7.73
CA ARG A 440 12.06 19.70 -8.82
C ARG A 440 11.48 18.87 -9.98
N THR A 441 10.34 19.30 -10.48
CA THR A 441 9.61 18.68 -11.59
C THR A 441 9.53 19.66 -12.77
N MET A 442 8.97 19.22 -13.89
CA MET A 442 8.64 20.11 -15.01
C MET A 442 7.72 21.24 -14.53
N SER A 443 8.10 22.50 -14.77
CA SER A 443 7.31 23.66 -14.32
C SER A 443 5.87 23.60 -14.82
N GLU A 444 4.92 23.53 -13.90
CA GLU A 444 3.48 23.54 -14.16
C GLU A 444 2.98 24.95 -14.52
N LEU A 445 3.67 25.98 -14.03
CA LEU A 445 3.29 27.39 -14.21
C LEU A 445 4.05 28.00 -15.39
N PRO A 446 3.38 28.78 -16.25
CA PRO A 446 4.03 29.50 -17.34
C PRO A 446 4.90 30.64 -16.80
N GLN A 447 6.03 30.89 -17.46
CA GLN A 447 6.74 32.15 -17.31
C GLN A 447 6.02 33.19 -18.17
N LEU A 448 5.21 34.04 -17.54
CA LEU A 448 4.57 35.17 -18.21
C LEU A 448 5.60 36.29 -18.37
N PRO A 449 5.62 37.02 -19.52
CA PRO A 449 6.49 38.18 -19.66
C PRO A 449 6.28 39.15 -18.50
N SER A 450 7.36 39.57 -17.86
CA SER A 450 7.34 40.55 -16.76
C SER A 450 7.05 41.98 -17.21
N ALA A 451 6.74 42.16 -18.50
CA ALA A 451 6.33 43.45 -19.02
C ALA A 451 5.10 43.91 -18.23
N TYR A 452 5.29 44.97 -17.47
CA TYR A 452 4.22 45.84 -17.00
C TYR A 452 3.56 46.39 -18.26
N ALA A 453 2.74 45.58 -18.93
CA ALA A 453 1.77 46.06 -19.88
C ALA A 453 0.85 46.91 -19.02
N GLU A 454 1.14 48.21 -19.01
CA GLU A 454 0.32 49.25 -18.43
C GLU A 454 -1.13 48.81 -18.57
N SER A 455 -1.78 48.54 -17.44
CA SER A 455 -3.17 48.14 -17.46
C SER A 455 -3.91 49.28 -18.16
N THR A 456 -4.28 49.00 -19.40
CA THR A 456 -4.89 49.97 -20.31
C THR A 456 -6.15 50.64 -19.79
N PRO A 457 -6.85 50.22 -18.71
CA PRO A 457 -7.91 51.06 -18.14
C PRO A 457 -7.36 52.35 -17.50
N PHE A 458 -6.27 52.28 -16.75
CA PHE A 458 -5.71 53.45 -16.06
C PHE A 458 -4.97 54.38 -17.03
N VAL A 459 -4.20 53.80 -17.95
CA VAL A 459 -3.47 54.60 -18.95
C VAL A 459 -4.40 55.15 -20.04
N ARG A 460 -5.41 54.40 -20.52
CA ARG A 460 -6.43 55.01 -21.41
C ARG A 460 -7.24 56.09 -20.71
N ALA A 461 -7.56 55.95 -19.43
CA ALA A 461 -8.27 57.01 -18.71
C ALA A 461 -7.42 58.29 -18.63
N ALA A 462 -6.11 58.14 -18.41
CA ALA A 462 -5.15 59.24 -18.42
C ALA A 462 -4.95 59.85 -19.83
N GLU A 463 -4.89 59.03 -20.88
CA GLU A 463 -4.71 59.48 -22.28
C GLU A 463 -5.98 60.04 -22.91
N ALA A 464 -7.16 59.55 -22.54
CA ALA A 464 -8.47 59.98 -23.08
C ALA A 464 -9.10 61.15 -22.31
N GLY A 465 -8.39 61.74 -21.35
CA GLY A 465 -8.89 62.85 -20.53
C GLY A 465 -10.10 62.49 -19.67
N GLY A 466 -10.28 61.21 -19.35
CA GLY A 466 -11.32 60.75 -18.44
C GLY A 466 -11.03 61.21 -17.01
N ALA A 467 -12.07 61.62 -16.28
CA ALA A 467 -11.91 62.07 -14.90
C ALA A 467 -11.18 61.00 -14.07
N LEU A 468 -9.96 61.32 -13.65
CA LEU A 468 -9.27 60.63 -12.57
C LEU A 468 -10.22 60.69 -11.37
N MET A 469 -10.73 59.54 -10.91
CA MET A 469 -11.44 59.52 -9.64
C MET A 469 -10.50 60.08 -8.57
N PRO A 470 -10.96 61.01 -7.73
CA PRO A 470 -10.11 61.60 -6.71
C PRO A 470 -9.67 60.48 -5.78
N ILE A 471 -8.35 60.37 -5.59
CA ILE A 471 -7.76 59.56 -4.54
C ILE A 471 -8.31 60.15 -3.23
N PRO A 472 -9.06 59.38 -2.41
CA PRO A 472 -9.38 59.82 -1.07
C PRO A 472 -8.06 59.97 -0.33
N ASP A 473 -7.68 61.21 -0.01
CA ASP A 473 -6.44 61.65 0.66
C ASP A 473 -5.31 62.24 -0.22
N ASP A 474 -5.63 63.05 -1.23
CA ASP A 474 -4.67 64.01 -1.83
C ASP A 474 -4.83 65.41 -1.19
N PRO A 475 -3.85 65.91 -0.40
CA PRO A 475 -3.89 67.27 0.13
C PRO A 475 -3.46 68.23 -0.98
N GLY A 476 -4.43 68.66 -1.78
CA GLY A 476 -4.23 69.50 -2.98
C GLY A 476 -3.08 70.51 -2.86
N ILE A 477 -2.04 70.29 -3.65
CA ILE A 477 -0.93 71.24 -3.79
C ILE A 477 -1.39 72.39 -4.69
N GLY A 478 -1.42 73.60 -4.12
CA GLY A 478 -1.80 74.83 -4.82
C GLY A 478 -0.85 75.20 -5.99
N PRO A 479 -1.26 76.14 -6.85
CA PRO A 479 -0.53 76.46 -8.08
C PRO A 479 0.75 77.22 -7.74
N GLY A 480 1.90 76.53 -7.73
CA GLY A 480 3.20 77.17 -7.51
C GLY A 480 4.42 76.28 -7.31
N GLY A 481 4.34 74.97 -7.55
CA GLY A 481 5.44 74.04 -7.29
C GLY A 481 6.01 73.37 -8.53
N PHE A 482 6.63 74.12 -9.44
CA PHE A 482 7.56 73.57 -10.41
C PHE A 482 8.83 74.41 -10.39
N ASP A 483 9.84 73.97 -9.65
CA ASP A 483 11.20 74.46 -9.86
C ASP A 483 11.72 73.92 -11.20
N ALA A 484 12.15 74.84 -12.05
CA ALA A 484 12.59 74.60 -13.41
C ALA A 484 13.86 73.75 -13.47
N ALA A 485 13.96 72.93 -14.52
CA ALA A 485 15.15 72.17 -14.88
C ALA A 485 16.38 73.09 -15.07
N PRO A 486 17.57 72.72 -14.57
CA PRO A 486 18.80 73.46 -14.84
C PRO A 486 19.26 73.23 -16.30
N PRO A 487 19.86 74.23 -16.97
CA PRO A 487 20.28 74.14 -18.36
C PRO A 487 21.53 73.26 -18.54
N ALA A 488 21.64 72.65 -19.72
CA ALA A 488 22.72 71.76 -20.13
C ALA A 488 24.07 72.50 -20.32
N GLU A 489 25.14 71.95 -19.75
CA GLU A 489 26.53 72.35 -20.03
C GLU A 489 27.16 71.45 -21.12
N PRO A 490 28.07 71.98 -21.96
CA PRO A 490 28.53 71.32 -23.18
C PRO A 490 29.63 70.27 -22.95
N GLU A 491 29.66 69.30 -23.86
CA GLU A 491 30.60 68.18 -23.90
C GLU A 491 32.07 68.63 -24.05
N THR A 492 32.94 68.16 -23.14
CA THR A 492 34.37 68.09 -23.39
C THR A 492 34.97 66.77 -22.88
N GLY A 493 35.45 65.97 -23.84
CA GLY A 493 36.70 65.19 -23.73
C GLY A 493 36.71 63.93 -22.85
N SER A 494 36.62 62.77 -23.50
CA SER A 494 36.97 61.46 -22.92
C SER A 494 38.39 61.43 -22.35
N PRO A 495 38.67 60.63 -21.31
CA PRO A 495 40.01 60.12 -21.06
C PRO A 495 40.11 58.61 -21.35
N ALA A 496 41.09 58.27 -22.18
CA ALA A 496 41.62 56.94 -22.40
C ALA A 496 42.43 56.43 -21.17
N PRO A 497 42.81 55.14 -21.10
CA PRO A 497 42.97 54.39 -19.85
C PRO A 497 44.39 54.50 -19.26
N ARG A 498 44.51 54.29 -17.94
CA ARG A 498 45.81 54.09 -17.28
C ARG A 498 45.93 52.72 -16.62
N ARG A 499 47.14 52.19 -16.77
CA ARG A 499 47.59 50.80 -16.65
C ARG A 499 48.44 50.62 -15.39
N ASN A 500 48.19 49.51 -14.70
CA ASN A 500 49.02 48.65 -13.82
C ASN A 500 50.04 49.20 -12.81
N ALA A 501 49.91 48.64 -11.59
CA ALA A 501 50.91 47.90 -10.78
C ALA A 501 50.87 48.40 -9.33
N GLY A 502 50.92 47.62 -8.25
CA GLY A 502 51.09 46.19 -8.01
C GLY A 502 51.55 46.05 -6.55
N SER A 503 51.05 45.09 -5.76
CA SER A 503 51.82 44.50 -4.66
C SER A 503 51.18 43.20 -4.17
N ARG A 504 52.00 42.16 -4.13
CA ARG A 504 51.72 40.83 -3.58
C ARG A 504 52.00 40.83 -2.08
N ARG A 505 51.19 40.12 -1.30
CA ARG A 505 51.69 39.40 -0.11
C ARG A 505 50.97 38.05 0.09
N ARG A 506 51.82 37.01 0.08
CA ARG A 506 51.72 35.61 0.57
C ARG A 506 51.34 35.56 2.07
N LEU A 507 50.93 34.49 2.77
CA LEU A 507 50.76 33.01 2.66
C LEU A 507 49.94 32.60 3.93
N ALA A 508 49.21 31.48 4.02
CA ALA A 508 49.65 30.13 4.46
C ALA A 508 48.42 29.17 4.47
N SER A 509 48.37 28.01 3.79
CA SER A 509 48.81 26.63 4.15
C SER A 509 48.37 26.14 5.55
N GLY A 510 47.78 24.96 5.80
CA GLY A 510 47.61 23.69 5.05
C GLY A 510 46.53 22.81 5.75
N PRO A 511 46.61 21.46 5.81
CA PRO A 511 47.61 20.52 5.31
C PRO A 511 47.05 19.37 4.42
N ARG A 512 47.97 18.58 3.84
CA ARG A 512 47.78 17.38 3.00
C ARG A 512 47.35 16.13 3.79
N ALA A 513 46.69 15.21 3.10
CA ALA A 513 46.43 13.84 3.53
C ALA A 513 47.68 12.94 3.47
N ALA A 514 47.74 12.00 4.41
CA ALA A 514 48.59 10.80 4.36
C ALA A 514 47.84 9.61 5.01
N LYS A 515 47.12 8.83 4.21
CA LYS A 515 47.19 7.37 4.09
C LYS A 515 46.28 6.92 2.96
#